data_AF-A0A9N8PC04-F1
#
_entry.id   AF-A0A9N8PC04-F1
#
_cell.length_a   1.000
_cell.length_b   1.000
_cell.length_c   1.000
_cell.angle_alpha   90.00
_cell.angle_beta   90.00
_cell.angle_gamma   90.00
#
_symmetry.space_group_name_H-M   'P 1'
#
loop_
_entity.id
_entity.type
_entity.pdbx_description
1 polymer ?
#
loop_
_entity_poly.entity_id
_entity_poly.type
_entity_poly.pdbx_seq_one_letter_code
_entity_poly.pdbx_strand_id
1 'polypeptide(L)'
;MFPRQILRAAPFTAARHGSFAMRSQSSRKLSSTPITVAVTPEELASRKLGWHNLELATRALHRDGLVVLQDVIEHSKLDALNKTMVRDALKLQALGDDGPFNYNKGYVWFHNPQGHV
;
A
#
# COMPACT_ATOMS: atom_id res chain seq x y z
N MET A 1 24.53 78.68 -32.91
CA MET A 1 23.94 78.07 -34.12
C MET A 1 24.24 76.57 -34.05
N PHE A 2 23.22 75.73 -33.82
CA PHE A 2 23.35 74.30 -33.50
C PHE A 2 23.98 73.47 -34.64
N PRO A 3 24.61 72.32 -34.36
CA PRO A 3 23.86 71.08 -34.65
C PRO A 3 24.09 69.86 -33.74
N ARG A 4 22.97 69.17 -33.51
CA ARG A 4 22.71 67.71 -33.61
C ARG A 4 23.51 66.73 -32.74
N GLN A 5 22.81 66.25 -31.72
CA GLN A 5 23.02 64.96 -31.04
C GLN A 5 23.05 63.80 -32.05
N ILE A 6 24.00 62.87 -31.85
CA ILE A 6 23.96 61.52 -32.42
C ILE A 6 23.79 60.56 -31.24
N LEU A 7 22.64 59.88 -31.20
CA LEU A 7 22.35 58.83 -30.23
C LEU A 7 23.22 57.60 -30.55
N ARG A 8 24.10 57.19 -29.62
CA ARG A 8 24.84 55.94 -29.70
C ARG A 8 24.04 54.87 -28.97
N ALA A 9 23.58 53.83 -29.69
CA ALA A 9 22.98 52.65 -29.10
C ALA A 9 24.04 51.82 -28.35
N ALA A 10 23.77 51.46 -27.09
CA ALA A 10 24.56 50.48 -26.35
C ALA A 10 24.05 49.06 -26.67
N PRO A 11 24.93 48.03 -26.70
CA PRO A 11 24.51 46.67 -26.97
C PRO A 11 23.75 46.10 -25.76
N PHE A 12 22.69 45.36 -26.07
CA PHE A 12 21.92 44.55 -25.13
C PHE A 12 22.84 43.53 -24.44
N THR A 13 22.95 43.60 -23.12
CA THR A 13 23.66 42.60 -22.31
C THR A 13 22.80 41.34 -22.22
N ALA A 14 23.31 40.23 -22.75
CA ALA A 14 22.64 38.93 -22.72
C ALA A 14 22.38 38.45 -21.29
N ALA A 15 21.14 38.04 -21.02
CA ALA A 15 20.72 37.47 -19.76
C ALA A 15 21.44 36.13 -19.49
N ARG A 16 22.13 36.04 -18.34
CA ARG A 16 22.68 34.79 -17.80
C ARG A 16 21.53 33.80 -17.58
N HIS A 17 21.47 32.76 -18.40
CA HIS A 17 20.60 31.62 -18.17
C HIS A 17 21.21 30.79 -17.03
N GLY A 18 20.60 30.86 -15.85
CA GLY A 18 20.88 29.91 -14.78
C GLY A 18 20.42 28.53 -15.23
N SER A 19 21.37 27.63 -15.46
CA SER A 19 21.10 26.23 -15.76
C SER A 19 20.44 25.57 -14.55
N PHE A 20 19.12 25.44 -14.58
CA PHE A 20 18.40 24.53 -13.68
C PHE A 20 18.71 23.10 -14.13
N ALA A 21 19.68 22.46 -13.47
CA ALA A 21 19.87 21.02 -13.60
C ALA A 21 18.60 20.32 -13.10
N MET A 22 17.83 19.77 -14.03
CA MET A 22 16.68 18.92 -13.72
C MET A 22 17.21 17.68 -13.01
N ARG A 23 17.06 17.64 -11.70
CA ARG A 23 17.51 16.52 -10.86
C ARG A 23 16.64 15.32 -11.25
N SER A 24 17.19 14.42 -12.07
CA SER A 24 16.54 13.15 -12.40
C SER A 24 16.23 12.43 -11.09
N GLN A 25 14.94 12.39 -10.73
CA GLN A 25 14.49 11.52 -9.67
C GLN A 25 14.70 10.10 -10.16
N SER A 26 15.75 9.46 -9.67
CA SER A 26 15.84 8.00 -9.67
C SER A 26 14.49 7.49 -9.13
N SER A 27 13.71 6.85 -10.01
CA SER A 27 12.52 6.11 -9.59
C SER A 27 13.02 5.02 -8.66
N ARG A 28 12.85 5.21 -7.34
CA ARG A 28 13.13 4.13 -6.40
C ARG A 28 12.21 2.99 -6.78
N LYS A 29 12.79 1.90 -7.29
CA LYS A 29 12.06 0.65 -7.50
C LYS A 29 11.52 0.22 -6.14
N LEU A 30 10.21 0.27 -5.98
CA LEU A 30 9.54 -0.27 -4.80
C LEU A 30 9.59 -1.79 -4.88
N SER A 31 9.63 -2.43 -3.71
CA SER A 31 9.48 -3.88 -3.64
C SER A 31 8.06 -4.26 -4.07
N SER A 32 7.90 -5.41 -4.72
CA SER A 32 6.60 -6.02 -4.96
C SER A 32 6.05 -6.76 -3.74
N THR A 33 6.87 -6.93 -2.70
CA THR A 33 6.43 -7.51 -1.42
C THR A 33 6.01 -6.41 -0.45
N PRO A 34 4.90 -6.60 0.29
CA PRO A 34 4.48 -5.64 1.30
C PRO A 34 5.50 -5.59 2.44
N ILE A 35 5.52 -4.47 3.16
CA ILE A 35 6.26 -4.39 4.42
C ILE A 35 5.56 -5.28 5.45
N THR A 36 6.36 -6.09 6.14
CA THR A 36 5.93 -6.90 7.28
C THR A 36 6.43 -6.28 8.57
N VAL A 37 5.54 -6.14 9.55
CA VAL A 37 5.81 -5.66 10.91
C VAL A 37 5.65 -6.84 11.86
N ALA A 38 6.72 -7.22 12.55
CA ALA A 38 6.67 -8.23 13.58
C ALA A 38 6.11 -7.60 14.88
N VAL A 39 4.94 -8.05 15.30
CA VAL A 39 4.29 -7.56 16.53
C VAL A 39 4.93 -8.24 17.74
N THR A 40 5.27 -7.47 18.78
CA THR A 40 5.92 -8.03 19.96
C THR A 40 4.92 -8.73 20.88
N PRO A 41 5.37 -9.66 21.75
CA PRO A 41 4.50 -10.27 22.76
C PRO A 41 3.80 -9.25 23.67
N GLU A 42 4.46 -8.14 24.00
CA GLU A 42 3.90 -7.08 24.85
C GLU A 42 2.80 -6.29 24.11
N GLU A 43 3.01 -5.98 22.83
CA GLU A 43 2.00 -5.36 21.97
C GLU A 43 0.80 -6.27 21.78
N LEU A 44 1.04 -7.58 21.61
CA LEU A 44 -0.01 -8.59 21.51
C LEU A 44 -0.80 -8.71 22.82
N ALA A 45 -0.11 -8.78 23.95
CA ALA A 45 -0.72 -8.85 25.28
C ALA A 45 -1.56 -7.60 25.60
N SER A 46 -1.06 -6.42 25.23
CA SER A 46 -1.77 -5.15 25.42
C SER A 46 -2.83 -4.85 24.34
N ARG A 47 -2.86 -5.64 23.27
CA ARG A 47 -3.69 -5.46 22.06
C ARG A 47 -3.53 -4.09 21.42
N LYS A 48 -2.32 -3.52 21.49
CA LYS A 48 -1.99 -2.20 20.94
C LYS A 48 -0.56 -2.24 20.39
N LEU A 49 -0.37 -1.68 19.19
CA LEU A 49 0.97 -1.42 18.68
C LEU A 49 1.61 -0.29 19.49
N GLY A 50 2.89 -0.47 19.84
CA GLY A 50 3.74 0.59 20.33
C GLY A 50 4.06 1.60 19.23
N TRP A 51 4.61 2.74 19.62
CA TRP A 51 4.84 3.87 18.71
C TRP A 51 5.68 3.50 17.49
N HIS A 52 6.72 2.70 17.68
CA HIS A 52 7.61 2.28 16.61
C HIS A 52 6.89 1.46 15.52
N ASN A 53 6.20 0.39 15.92
CA ASN A 53 5.48 -0.48 14.99
C ASN A 53 4.26 0.24 14.38
N LEU A 54 3.62 1.13 15.12
CA LEU A 54 2.53 1.97 14.61
C LEU A 54 3.00 2.93 13.51
N GLU A 55 4.13 3.62 13.70
CA GLU A 55 4.71 4.49 12.67
C GLU A 55 5.06 3.70 11.41
N LEU A 56 5.75 2.57 11.59
CA LEU A 56 6.16 1.70 10.48
C LEU A 56 4.95 1.21 9.69
N ALA A 57 3.91 0.73 10.39
CA ALA A 57 2.70 0.23 9.76
C ALA A 57 1.94 1.34 9.00
N THR A 58 1.84 2.53 9.60
CA THR A 58 1.15 3.67 8.98
C THR A 58 1.89 4.14 7.72
N ARG A 59 3.22 4.21 7.77
CA ARG A 59 4.03 4.59 6.61
C ARG A 59 3.97 3.56 5.49
N ALA A 60 3.99 2.26 5.83
CA ALA A 60 3.81 1.19 4.87
C ALA A 60 2.44 1.29 4.18
N LEU A 61 1.37 1.46 4.97
CA LEU A 61 0.02 1.60 4.45
C LEU A 61 -0.12 2.83 3.52
N HIS A 62 0.42 3.98 3.90
CA HIS A 62 0.39 5.17 3.05
C HIS A 62 1.21 5.03 1.76
N ARG A 63 2.37 4.36 1.82
CA ARG A 63 3.27 4.22 0.68
C ARG A 63 2.81 3.14 -0.30
N ASP A 64 2.39 1.99 0.22
CA ASP A 64 2.16 0.77 -0.56
C ASP A 64 0.67 0.40 -0.66
N GLY A 65 -0.20 1.00 0.16
CA GLY A 65 -1.62 0.62 0.27
C GLY A 65 -1.86 -0.69 1.03
N LEU A 66 -0.81 -1.33 1.54
CA LEU A 66 -0.87 -2.60 2.26
C LEU A 66 0.27 -2.71 3.28
N VAL A 67 0.01 -3.37 4.40
CA VAL A 67 1.01 -3.77 5.40
C VAL A 67 0.62 -5.13 5.97
N VAL A 68 1.60 -5.96 6.32
CA VAL A 68 1.40 -7.23 7.02
C VAL A 68 1.76 -7.05 8.49
N LEU A 69 0.82 -7.31 9.40
CA LEU A 69 1.12 -7.50 10.82
C LEU A 69 1.27 -8.99 11.08
N GLN A 70 2.47 -9.39 11.46
CA GLN A 70 2.82 -10.80 11.59
C GLN A 70 2.44 -11.35 12.98
N ASP A 71 1.99 -12.61 13.00
CA ASP A 71 1.76 -13.43 14.20
C ASP A 71 0.80 -12.83 15.24
N VAL A 72 -0.16 -12.01 14.77
CA VAL A 72 -1.15 -11.36 15.64
C VAL A 72 -2.28 -12.28 16.11
N ILE A 73 -2.44 -13.44 15.47
CA ILE A 73 -3.45 -14.45 15.82
C ILE A 73 -2.74 -15.76 16.15
N GLU A 74 -3.14 -16.37 17.26
CA GLU A 74 -2.70 -17.70 17.64
C GLU A 74 -3.06 -18.74 16.56
N HIS A 75 -2.08 -19.53 16.12
CA HIS A 75 -2.26 -20.46 15.00
C HIS A 75 -3.34 -21.53 15.26
N SER A 76 -3.54 -21.93 16.52
CA SER A 76 -4.61 -22.89 16.89
C SER A 76 -6.01 -22.40 16.49
N LYS A 77 -6.24 -21.08 16.55
CA LYS A 77 -7.50 -20.45 16.13
C LYS A 77 -7.62 -20.45 14.61
N LEU A 78 -6.51 -20.23 13.90
CA LEU A 78 -6.45 -20.32 12.45
C LEU A 78 -6.71 -21.77 11.98
N ASP A 79 -6.20 -22.78 12.69
CA ASP A 79 -6.45 -24.19 12.39
C ASP A 79 -7.93 -24.56 12.56
N ALA A 80 -8.56 -24.09 13.64
CA ALA A 80 -9.99 -24.29 13.88
C ALA A 80 -10.85 -23.62 12.80
N LEU A 81 -10.52 -22.38 12.45
CA LEU A 81 -11.18 -21.65 11.37
C LEU A 81 -11.00 -22.36 10.02
N ASN A 82 -9.78 -22.81 9.72
CA ASN A 82 -9.47 -23.52 8.47
C ASN A 82 -10.28 -24.82 8.34
N LYS A 83 -10.40 -25.61 9.40
CA LYS A 83 -11.23 -26.83 9.38
C LYS A 83 -12.68 -26.53 9.00
N THR A 84 -13.25 -25.47 9.58
CA THR A 84 -14.62 -25.03 9.29
C THR A 84 -14.75 -24.52 7.86
N MET A 85 -13.85 -23.62 7.43
CA MET A 85 -13.89 -23.02 6.09
C MET A 85 -13.70 -24.07 4.99
N VAL A 86 -12.81 -25.06 5.18
CA VAL A 86 -12.61 -26.14 4.20
C VAL A 86 -13.86 -27.00 4.06
N ARG A 87 -14.47 -27.41 5.18
CA ARG A 87 -15.71 -28.20 5.16
C ARG A 87 -16.81 -27.47 4.38
N ASP A 88 -16.96 -26.17 4.61
CA ASP A 88 -18.04 -25.41 3.99
C ASP A 88 -17.71 -25.02 2.54
N ALA A 89 -16.44 -24.78 2.20
CA ALA A 89 -15.97 -24.60 0.83
C ALA A 89 -16.27 -25.84 -0.04
N LEU A 90 -16.10 -27.06 0.48
CA LEU A 90 -16.45 -28.29 -0.25
C LEU A 90 -17.97 -28.38 -0.54
N LYS A 91 -18.81 -27.96 0.40
CA LYS A 91 -20.27 -27.89 0.16
C LYS A 91 -20.61 -26.87 -0.93
N LEU A 92 -19.99 -25.70 -0.87
CA LEU A 92 -20.23 -24.65 -1.88
C LEU A 92 -19.70 -25.05 -3.25
N GLN A 93 -18.57 -25.73 -3.32
CA GLN A 93 -18.03 -26.27 -4.57
C GLN A 93 -18.99 -27.28 -5.21
N ALA A 94 -19.66 -28.12 -4.42
CA ALA A 94 -20.61 -29.11 -4.91
C ALA A 94 -21.86 -28.49 -5.58
N LEU A 95 -22.14 -27.20 -5.37
CA LEU A 95 -23.22 -26.47 -6.05
C LEU A 95 -22.90 -26.17 -7.53
N GLY A 96 -21.65 -26.34 -7.96
CA GLY A 96 -21.26 -26.08 -9.34
C GLY A 96 -21.55 -24.64 -9.75
N ASP A 97 -22.28 -24.46 -10.85
CA ASP A 97 -22.59 -23.16 -11.42
C ASP A 97 -23.59 -22.32 -10.60
N ASP A 98 -24.35 -22.97 -9.71
CA ASP A 98 -25.29 -22.31 -8.80
C ASP A 98 -24.62 -21.81 -7.51
N GLY A 99 -23.30 -22.05 -7.39
CA GLY A 99 -22.51 -21.59 -6.26
C GLY A 99 -22.36 -20.06 -6.20
N PRO A 100 -22.17 -19.50 -5.00
CA PRO A 100 -21.90 -18.07 -4.85
C PRO A 100 -20.47 -17.75 -5.31
N PHE A 101 -20.31 -16.89 -6.32
CA PHE A 101 -19.01 -16.50 -6.86
C PHE A 101 -18.77 -14.99 -6.78
N ASN A 102 -17.53 -14.62 -6.49
CA ASN A 102 -17.05 -13.25 -6.54
C ASN A 102 -16.47 -12.94 -7.93
N TYR A 103 -17.24 -12.26 -8.78
CA TYR A 103 -16.95 -11.91 -10.18
C TYR A 103 -16.75 -13.10 -11.14
N ASN A 104 -15.88 -14.06 -10.79
CA ASN A 104 -15.47 -15.17 -11.64
C ASN A 104 -15.75 -16.52 -10.97
N LYS A 105 -16.09 -17.53 -11.78
CA LYS A 105 -16.25 -18.92 -11.30
C LYS A 105 -14.94 -19.43 -10.68
N GLY A 106 -15.06 -20.15 -9.57
CA GLY A 106 -13.92 -20.61 -8.76
C GLY A 106 -13.53 -19.67 -7.61
N TYR A 107 -13.94 -18.40 -7.63
CA TYR A 107 -13.80 -17.50 -6.47
C TYR A 107 -15.04 -17.58 -5.60
N VAL A 108 -15.14 -18.66 -4.82
CA VAL A 108 -16.31 -18.93 -3.98
C VAL A 108 -16.45 -17.85 -2.89
N TRP A 109 -17.61 -17.21 -2.83
CA TRP A 109 -17.94 -16.30 -1.73
C TRP A 109 -18.51 -17.11 -0.56
N PHE A 110 -17.80 -17.10 0.56
CA PHE A 110 -18.22 -17.75 1.79
C PHE A 110 -18.83 -16.74 2.76
N HIS A 111 -20.10 -16.96 3.10
CA HIS A 111 -20.81 -16.27 4.17
C HIS A 111 -21.49 -17.33 5.04
N ASN A 112 -21.37 -17.22 6.37
CA ASN A 112 -22.11 -18.05 7.32
C ASN A 112 -23.35 -17.27 7.79
N PRO A 113 -24.55 -17.55 7.24
CA PRO A 113 -25.77 -16.85 7.63
C PRO A 113 -26.28 -17.23 9.01
N GLN A 114 -25.74 -18.29 9.64
CA GLN A 114 -26.19 -18.74 10.97
C GLN A 114 -25.41 -18.12 12.15
N GLY A 115 -24.40 -17.29 11.93
CA GLY A 115 -23.81 -16.44 12.99
C GLY A 115 -23.12 -17.11 14.18
N HIS A 116 -23.05 -18.45 14.23
CA HIS A 116 -22.35 -19.17 15.30
C HIS A 116 -20.88 -19.39 14.91
N VAL A 117 -20.00 -18.59 15.52
CA VAL A 117 -18.56 -18.82 15.62
C VAL A 117 -18.25 -19.70 16.82
#